data_AF-B1VPJ5-F1
#
_entry.id   AF-B1VPJ5-F1
#
_cell.length_a   1.000
_cell.length_b   1.000
_cell.length_c   1.000
_cell.angle_alpha   90.00
_cell.angle_beta   90.00
_cell.angle_gamma   90.00
#
_symmetry.space_group_name_H-M   'P 1'
#
loop_
_entity.id
_entity.type
_entity.pdbx_description
1 polymer ?
#
loop_
_entity_poly.entity_id
_entity_poly.type
_entity_poly.pdbx_seq_one_letter_code
_entity_poly.pdbx_strand_id
1 'polypeptide(L)'
;MTVFILVAGAFTGPHVWRETTDLLSADGAEVRTVALTGLGGRPGDPGEAVDLETHVADVLAVIDAVVAEPGREIVLVGHDYGIHPVLGAADRRAGAIARIVYLDAGMPRDGVPALAAVPDREVREEVVELAAGSGVRGAGGELPPPAGDAWSRWGSTAGLSAATLDDLTARAMPQPLGTLLQPLRLTGAVADVPVTGVLCTGNGPGVEMLQIMVDVGDPGLRSLAEARVPFFELPTGHWPMLSCPAALAGTLIEAASGGGRRLAPADASRTPAHLRPFLLDVPERPRERTGNTDLYLPDGPGPHPAVVFVHGGPVPAEARPTPRDWPALTGYARSVAGHGAVGVVLDHRLHAVTAYEVAAADVADAVERVRADPRVDADRIALWFFSGGGPLAADWLTDPPRWLRCVAANYPILSPLPSWGLGATRFHPARAVSRAGRLPVVLVRAERESAEIAATVEEFLTEAGRCGANVEVIDVPEGRHGFETLDPTDGAREAVHRAVGAVLARLKG
;
A
#
# COMPACT_ATOMS: atom_id res chain seq x y z
N MET A 1 24.03 0.12 27.93
CA MET A 1 22.58 0.04 28.22
C MET A 1 21.84 0.71 27.08
N THR A 2 20.82 0.07 26.54
CA THR A 2 20.02 0.63 25.43
C THR A 2 19.06 1.69 25.97
N VAL A 3 18.98 2.82 25.25
CA VAL A 3 18.06 3.91 25.54
C VAL A 3 17.13 4.10 24.35
N PHE A 4 15.85 3.82 24.53
CA PHE A 4 14.83 4.07 23.51
C PHE A 4 14.33 5.51 23.62
N ILE A 5 14.44 6.27 22.55
CA ILE A 5 13.82 7.59 22.43
C ILE A 5 12.60 7.45 21.51
N LEU A 6 11.40 7.58 22.09
CA LEU A 6 10.12 7.34 21.41
C LEU A 6 9.49 8.67 21.00
N VAL A 7 9.18 8.81 19.71
CA VAL A 7 8.59 10.03 19.14
C VAL A 7 7.27 9.66 18.46
N ALA A 8 6.18 10.29 18.94
CA ALA A 8 4.82 10.01 18.50
C ALA A 8 4.46 10.71 17.18
N GLY A 9 3.43 10.19 16.51
CA GLY A 9 2.87 10.73 15.26
C GLY A 9 2.04 12.01 15.43
N ALA A 10 1.42 12.45 14.33
CA ALA A 10 0.64 13.67 14.30
C ALA A 10 -0.51 13.62 15.32
N PHE A 11 -0.83 14.78 15.92
CA PHE A 11 -1.89 14.97 16.93
C PHE A 11 -1.69 14.21 18.26
N THR A 12 -0.64 13.40 18.38
CA THR A 12 -0.38 12.57 19.56
C THR A 12 0.87 13.02 20.30
N GLY A 13 1.17 12.41 21.44
CA GLY A 13 2.33 12.77 22.26
C GLY A 13 2.73 11.63 23.21
N PRO A 14 3.55 11.88 24.24
CA PRO A 14 4.07 10.85 25.15
C PRO A 14 3.03 9.88 25.73
N HIS A 15 1.78 10.32 25.87
CA HIS A 15 0.69 9.53 26.44
C HIS A 15 0.44 8.20 25.72
N VAL A 16 0.65 8.13 24.39
CA VAL A 16 0.41 6.90 23.61
C VAL A 16 1.44 5.80 23.91
N TRP A 17 2.58 6.17 24.49
CA TRP A 17 3.71 5.28 24.74
C TRP A 17 3.75 4.69 26.13
N ARG A 18 2.77 4.99 27.00
CA ARG A 18 2.83 4.64 28.44
C ARG A 18 3.07 3.15 28.66
N GLU A 19 2.23 2.30 28.08
CA GLU A 19 2.34 0.84 28.27
C GLU A 19 3.61 0.28 27.61
N THR A 20 3.96 0.75 26.42
CA THR A 20 5.22 0.34 25.76
C THR A 20 6.45 0.74 26.58
N THR A 21 6.40 1.90 27.23
CA THR A 21 7.47 2.39 28.12
C THR A 21 7.63 1.50 29.34
N ASP A 22 6.53 1.13 30.00
CA ASP A 22 6.55 0.25 31.17
C ASP A 22 7.13 -1.13 30.81
N LEU A 23 6.75 -1.67 29.65
CA LEU A 23 7.22 -2.97 29.16
C LEU A 23 8.71 -2.96 28.79
N LEU A 24 9.17 -1.95 28.06
CA LEU A 24 10.61 -1.79 27.72
C LEU A 24 11.46 -1.58 28.98
N SER A 25 10.95 -0.81 29.95
CA SER A 25 11.64 -0.57 31.22
C SER A 25 11.74 -1.85 32.06
N ALA A 26 10.69 -2.68 32.05
CA ALA A 26 10.70 -3.98 32.71
C ALA A 26 11.75 -4.95 32.11
N ASP A 27 12.10 -4.79 30.84
CA ASP A 27 13.18 -5.53 30.16
C ASP A 27 14.59 -4.92 30.39
N GLY A 28 14.67 -3.85 31.19
CA GLY A 28 15.94 -3.23 31.59
C GLY A 28 16.47 -2.17 30.62
N ALA A 29 15.67 -1.76 29.63
CA ALA A 29 16.01 -0.60 28.81
C ALA A 29 15.65 0.71 29.53
N GLU A 30 16.37 1.78 29.24
CA GLU A 30 15.91 3.13 29.58
C GLU A 30 15.02 3.66 28.45
N VAL A 31 13.94 4.36 28.80
CA VAL A 31 13.00 4.90 27.82
C VAL A 31 12.81 6.40 28.05
N ARG A 32 12.88 7.17 26.97
CA ARG A 32 12.61 8.60 26.92
C ARG A 32 11.54 8.88 25.87
N THR A 33 10.35 9.27 26.29
CA THR A 33 9.32 9.76 25.37
C THR A 33 9.52 11.23 25.10
N VAL A 34 9.59 11.64 23.82
CA VAL A 34 9.76 13.05 23.46
C VAL A 34 8.42 13.78 23.54
N ALA A 35 8.36 14.82 24.36
CA ALA A 35 7.25 15.74 24.46
C ALA A 35 7.47 16.91 23.49
N LEU A 36 7.03 16.76 22.24
CA LEU A 36 7.24 17.77 21.20
C LEU A 36 6.48 19.06 21.53
N THR A 37 7.05 20.21 21.19
CA THR A 37 6.45 21.54 21.39
C THR A 37 5.08 21.60 20.72
N GLY A 38 4.04 21.97 21.47
CA GLY A 38 2.65 21.93 20.98
C GLY A 38 1.98 20.53 20.99
N LEU A 39 2.72 19.44 21.20
CA LEU A 39 2.22 18.05 21.24
C LEU A 39 2.68 17.32 22.51
N GLY A 40 2.16 17.78 23.65
CA GLY A 40 2.46 17.23 24.97
C GLY A 40 3.70 17.84 25.64
N GLY A 41 4.50 18.59 24.89
CA GLY A 41 5.55 19.47 25.40
C GLY A 41 5.02 20.83 25.84
N ARG A 42 5.94 21.80 25.92
CA ARG A 42 5.57 23.21 26.18
C ARG A 42 4.70 23.77 25.04
N PRO A 43 3.81 24.74 25.31
CA PRO A 43 3.18 25.50 24.25
C PRO A 43 4.25 26.27 23.45
N GLY A 44 3.95 26.56 22.18
CA GLY A 44 4.78 27.45 21.37
C GLY A 44 4.84 28.86 21.97
N ASP A 45 5.93 29.57 21.71
CA ASP A 45 6.09 30.95 22.21
C ASP A 45 5.15 31.90 21.44
N PRO A 46 4.48 32.85 22.13
CA PRO A 46 3.53 33.75 21.48
C PRO A 46 4.17 34.54 20.32
N GLY A 47 3.66 34.34 19.11
CA GLY A 47 4.15 35.02 17.90
C GLY A 47 5.25 34.28 17.15
N GLU A 48 5.75 33.16 17.68
CA GLU A 48 6.65 32.24 16.95
C GLU A 48 5.87 31.04 16.43
N ALA A 49 6.08 30.72 15.16
CA ALA A 49 5.44 29.58 14.55
C ALA A 49 6.19 28.28 14.92
N VAL A 50 5.46 27.28 15.42
CA VAL A 50 6.03 25.94 15.65
C VAL A 50 6.15 25.22 14.31
N ASP A 51 7.38 24.83 13.96
CA ASP A 51 7.73 24.18 12.71
C ASP A 51 8.51 22.88 12.94
N LEU A 52 8.93 22.23 11.85
CA LEU A 52 9.67 20.96 11.92
C LEU A 52 11.02 21.13 12.61
N GLU A 53 11.71 22.26 12.45
CA GLU A 53 12.99 22.52 13.11
C GLU A 53 12.82 22.70 14.63
N THR A 54 11.71 23.28 15.09
CA THR A 54 11.34 23.28 16.51
C THR A 54 11.21 21.85 17.05
N HIS A 55 10.53 20.97 16.31
CA HIS A 55 10.38 19.56 16.73
C HIS A 55 11.71 18.78 16.65
N VAL A 56 12.58 19.08 15.69
CA VAL A 56 13.95 18.54 15.63
C VAL A 56 14.74 18.96 16.87
N ALA A 57 14.64 20.21 17.31
CA ALA A 57 15.31 20.71 18.50
C ALA A 57 14.85 19.99 19.78
N ASP A 58 13.56 19.66 19.89
CA ASP A 58 13.02 18.88 21.02
C ASP A 58 13.63 17.47 21.08
N VAL A 59 13.76 16.78 19.94
CA VAL A 59 14.41 15.46 19.89
C VAL A 59 15.90 15.56 20.20
N LEU A 60 16.59 16.60 19.69
CA LEU A 60 18.01 16.85 19.98
C LEU A 60 18.26 17.07 21.47
N ALA A 61 17.41 17.81 22.15
CA ALA A 61 17.54 18.07 23.58
C ALA A 61 17.52 16.75 24.39
N VAL A 62 16.68 15.80 23.99
CA VAL A 62 16.63 14.46 24.62
C VAL A 62 17.86 13.63 24.28
N ILE A 63 18.32 13.65 23.03
CA ILE A 63 19.57 12.97 22.63
C ILE A 63 20.76 13.52 23.42
N ASP A 64 20.92 14.83 23.49
CA ASP A 64 22.05 15.49 24.14
C ASP A 64 22.06 15.21 25.66
N ALA A 65 20.89 15.10 26.29
CA ALA A 65 20.78 14.69 27.69
C ALA A 65 21.24 13.24 27.92
N VAL A 66 20.95 12.32 26.98
CA VAL A 66 21.38 10.91 27.07
C VAL A 66 22.88 10.76 26.80
N VAL A 67 23.42 11.48 25.81
CA VAL A 67 24.85 11.43 25.42
C VAL A 67 25.77 11.96 26.52
N ALA A 68 25.26 12.84 27.40
CA ALA A 68 26.02 13.30 28.56
C ALA A 68 26.44 12.17 29.52
N GLU A 69 25.80 11.00 29.44
CA GLU A 69 26.14 9.81 30.20
C GLU A 69 26.88 8.76 29.32
N PRO A 70 28.06 8.26 29.71
CA PRO A 70 28.80 7.28 28.91
C PRO A 70 28.14 5.89 28.93
N GLY A 71 28.36 5.10 27.87
CA GLY A 71 27.93 3.69 27.79
C GLY A 71 26.45 3.48 27.41
N ARG A 72 25.82 4.50 26.83
CA ARG A 72 24.43 4.47 26.35
C ARG A 72 24.39 4.24 24.84
N GLU A 73 23.53 3.34 24.40
CA GLU A 73 23.25 3.08 22.98
C GLU A 73 21.86 3.61 22.65
N ILE A 74 21.79 4.64 21.80
CA ILE A 74 20.52 5.33 21.52
C ILE A 74 19.80 4.66 20.35
N VAL A 75 18.57 4.23 20.58
CA VAL A 75 17.64 3.76 19.56
C VAL A 75 16.52 4.78 19.42
N LEU A 76 16.45 5.45 18.28
CA LEU A 76 15.37 6.39 17.98
C LEU A 76 14.20 5.63 17.36
N VAL A 77 12.99 5.84 17.85
CA VAL A 77 11.76 5.26 17.29
C VAL A 77 10.86 6.40 16.85
N GLY A 78 10.65 6.51 15.53
CA GLY A 78 9.74 7.49 14.94
C GLY A 78 8.47 6.78 14.46
N HIS A 79 7.33 7.11 15.08
CA HIS A 79 6.01 6.69 14.62
C HIS A 79 5.40 7.75 13.72
N ASP A 80 4.88 7.36 12.55
CA ASP A 80 4.15 8.27 11.64
C ASP A 80 4.94 9.57 11.37
N TYR A 81 4.35 10.76 11.60
CA TYR A 81 4.98 12.07 11.51
C TYR A 81 6.28 12.15 12.33
N GLY A 82 6.32 11.49 13.49
CA GLY A 82 7.44 11.50 14.44
C GLY A 82 8.76 11.05 13.82
N ILE A 83 8.74 10.33 12.68
CA ILE A 83 9.96 10.00 11.94
C ILE A 83 10.70 11.22 11.38
N HIS A 84 10.00 12.31 11.04
CA HIS A 84 10.60 13.49 10.45
C HIS A 84 11.55 14.21 11.43
N PRO A 85 11.12 14.59 12.65
CA PRO A 85 12.03 15.18 13.61
C PRO A 85 13.10 14.19 14.09
N VAL A 86 12.79 12.88 14.17
CA VAL A 86 13.80 11.83 14.43
C VAL A 86 14.92 11.87 13.41
N LEU A 87 14.62 11.93 12.12
CA LEU A 87 15.65 11.96 11.07
C LEU A 87 16.45 13.25 11.08
N GLY A 88 15.80 14.40 11.25
CA GLY A 88 16.50 15.67 11.35
C GLY A 88 17.47 15.70 12.55
N ALA A 89 17.07 15.16 13.69
CA ALA A 89 17.92 15.08 14.87
C ALA A 89 19.04 14.04 14.72
N ALA A 90 18.73 12.87 14.16
CA ALA A 90 19.71 11.81 13.89
C ALA A 90 20.79 12.28 12.92
N ASP A 91 20.43 13.03 11.87
CA ASP A 91 21.39 13.57 10.91
C ASP A 91 22.40 14.53 11.59
N ARG A 92 21.96 15.31 12.57
CA ARG A 92 22.80 16.23 13.36
C ARG A 92 23.60 15.53 14.47
N ARG A 93 23.30 14.26 14.76
CA ARG A 93 23.91 13.45 15.84
C ARG A 93 24.25 12.03 15.39
N ALA A 94 24.56 11.81 14.10
CA ALA A 94 24.64 10.48 13.50
C ALA A 94 25.58 9.54 14.27
N GLY A 95 26.73 10.05 14.74
CA GLY A 95 27.70 9.26 15.52
C GLY A 95 27.26 8.84 16.93
N ALA A 96 26.16 9.37 17.45
CA ALA A 96 25.59 9.00 18.75
C ALA A 96 24.42 8.00 18.63
N ILE A 97 23.87 7.81 17.43
CA ILE A 97 22.68 6.99 17.21
C ILE A 97 23.08 5.58 16.80
N ALA A 98 22.68 4.59 17.59
CA ALA A 98 22.95 3.19 17.28
C ALA A 98 21.99 2.67 16.20
N ARG A 99 20.72 3.12 16.21
CA ARG A 99 19.70 2.71 15.25
C ARG A 99 18.51 3.65 15.19
N ILE A 100 17.86 3.71 14.02
CA ILE A 100 16.54 4.32 13.83
C ILE A 100 15.51 3.23 13.50
N VAL A 101 14.39 3.24 14.21
CA VAL A 101 13.24 2.37 13.95
C VAL A 101 12.10 3.21 13.38
N TYR A 102 11.71 2.87 12.16
CA TYR A 102 10.56 3.43 11.47
C TYR A 102 9.33 2.62 11.89
N LEU A 103 8.50 3.17 12.77
CA LEU A 103 7.28 2.48 13.22
C LEU A 103 6.09 2.95 12.40
N ASP A 104 5.60 2.08 11.53
CA ASP A 104 4.50 2.34 10.60
C ASP A 104 4.58 3.71 9.93
N ALA A 105 5.78 4.02 9.44
CA ALA A 105 6.15 5.30 8.86
C ALA A 105 6.86 5.11 7.52
N GLY A 106 6.65 6.07 6.61
CA GLY A 106 7.43 6.15 5.37
C GLY A 106 8.90 6.47 5.64
N MET A 107 9.74 6.36 4.60
CA MET A 107 11.15 6.76 4.65
C MET A 107 11.35 8.09 3.91
N PRO A 108 11.09 9.26 4.56
CA PRO A 108 11.15 10.54 3.90
C PRO A 108 12.57 10.88 3.46
N ARG A 109 12.67 11.61 2.35
CA ARG A 109 13.95 12.07 1.78
C ARG A 109 14.18 13.54 2.13
N ASP A 110 15.42 14.00 1.98
CA ASP A 110 15.73 15.43 2.06
C ASP A 110 14.82 16.24 1.13
N GLY A 111 14.34 17.37 1.64
CA GLY A 111 13.43 18.27 0.94
C GLY A 111 11.97 17.82 0.88
N VAL A 112 11.63 16.64 1.40
CA VAL A 112 10.24 16.16 1.44
C VAL A 112 9.58 16.60 2.75
N PRO A 113 8.44 17.34 2.71
CA PRO A 113 7.70 17.72 3.90
C PRO A 113 6.87 16.54 4.43
N ALA A 114 6.56 16.55 5.74
CA ALA A 114 5.81 15.45 6.36
C ALA A 114 4.40 15.28 5.79
N LEU A 115 3.79 16.36 5.28
CA LEU A 115 2.51 16.30 4.58
C LEU A 115 2.49 15.31 3.41
N ALA A 116 3.64 15.08 2.76
CA ALA A 116 3.71 14.14 1.64
C ALA A 116 3.50 12.67 2.06
N ALA A 117 3.68 12.36 3.35
CA ALA A 117 3.46 11.03 3.90
C ALA A 117 2.00 10.77 4.32
N VAL A 118 1.16 11.81 4.38
CA VAL A 118 -0.28 11.66 4.67
C VAL A 118 -0.94 10.89 3.51
N PRO A 119 -1.53 9.71 3.76
CA PRO A 119 -2.07 8.89 2.68
C PRO A 119 -3.20 9.60 1.92
N ASP A 120 -4.18 10.10 2.66
CA ASP A 120 -5.39 10.73 2.12
C ASP A 120 -5.04 12.02 1.37
N ARG A 121 -5.43 12.08 0.09
CA ARG A 121 -5.18 13.23 -0.77
C ARG A 121 -6.01 14.44 -0.39
N GLU A 122 -7.28 14.24 -0.02
CA GLU A 122 -8.17 15.34 0.36
C GLU A 122 -7.67 15.99 1.65
N VAL A 123 -7.18 15.20 2.61
CA VAL A 123 -6.51 15.75 3.81
C VAL A 123 -5.31 16.61 3.42
N ARG A 124 -4.48 16.17 2.47
CA ARG A 124 -3.33 16.96 2.02
C ARG A 124 -3.76 18.29 1.39
N GLU A 125 -4.81 18.29 0.59
CA GLU A 125 -5.38 19.49 -0.03
C GLU A 125 -5.97 20.43 1.02
N GLU A 126 -6.76 19.91 1.97
CA GLU A 126 -7.34 20.64 3.11
C GLU A 126 -6.25 21.36 3.94
N VAL A 127 -5.14 20.68 4.23
CA VAL A 127 -4.01 21.25 4.97
C VAL A 127 -3.35 22.41 4.21
N VAL A 128 -3.16 22.27 2.89
CA VAL A 128 -2.60 23.34 2.04
C VAL A 128 -3.55 24.54 1.98
N GLU A 129 -4.85 24.31 1.83
CA GLU A 129 -5.85 25.37 1.81
C GLU A 129 -5.94 26.11 3.13
N LEU A 130 -5.94 25.39 4.26
CA LEU A 130 -5.93 25.97 5.60
C LEU A 130 -4.71 26.88 5.81
N ALA A 131 -3.54 26.43 5.35
CA ALA A 131 -2.31 27.21 5.43
C ALA A 131 -2.33 28.46 4.54
N ALA A 132 -2.97 28.40 3.37
CA ALA A 132 -3.14 29.55 2.50
C ALA A 132 -4.13 30.58 3.08
N GLY A 133 -5.20 30.09 3.73
CA GLY A 133 -6.26 30.91 4.32
C GLY A 133 -5.88 31.61 5.62
N SER A 134 -4.87 31.14 6.36
CA SER A 134 -4.46 31.75 7.63
C SER A 134 -3.81 33.13 7.48
N GLY A 135 -3.41 33.54 6.27
CA GLY A 135 -2.88 34.88 5.98
C GLY A 135 -1.56 35.22 6.66
N VAL A 136 -0.98 34.29 7.44
CA VAL A 136 0.31 34.46 8.11
C VAL A 136 1.41 34.08 7.12
N ARG A 137 2.30 35.03 6.82
CA ARG A 137 3.54 34.72 6.09
C ARG A 137 4.46 33.90 7.01
N GLY A 138 4.33 32.57 6.94
CA GLY A 138 5.13 31.60 7.68
C GLY A 138 4.31 30.89 8.75
N ALA A 139 4.20 29.55 8.64
CA ALA A 139 3.93 28.51 9.65
C ALA A 139 2.90 28.76 10.80
N GLY A 140 2.16 29.87 10.82
CA GLY A 140 1.16 30.21 11.82
C GLY A 140 -0.17 29.55 11.50
N GLY A 141 -0.61 28.68 12.40
CA GLY A 141 -1.88 27.96 12.32
C GLY A 141 -1.77 26.53 12.82
N GLU A 142 -2.88 25.98 13.27
CA GLU A 142 -2.97 24.62 13.78
C GLU A 142 -4.06 23.86 13.01
N LEU A 143 -3.76 22.62 12.66
CA LEU A 143 -4.71 21.67 12.11
C LEU A 143 -5.44 21.00 13.28
N PRO A 144 -6.77 21.12 13.37
CA PRO A 144 -7.52 20.45 14.44
C PRO A 144 -7.36 18.92 14.36
N PRO A 145 -7.38 18.23 15.50
CA PRO A 145 -7.26 16.78 15.52
C PRO A 145 -8.48 16.10 14.88
N PRO A 146 -8.30 14.90 14.28
CA PRO A 146 -9.42 14.09 13.82
C PRO A 146 -10.29 13.62 14.99
N ALA A 147 -11.56 13.35 14.72
CA ALA A 147 -12.52 12.81 15.68
C ALA A 147 -13.21 11.57 15.13
N GLY A 148 -13.47 10.57 15.98
CA GLY A 148 -14.26 9.39 15.63
C GLY A 148 -13.70 8.64 14.42
N ASP A 149 -14.52 8.50 13.38
CA ASP A 149 -14.15 7.78 12.14
C ASP A 149 -13.12 8.53 11.28
N ALA A 150 -12.95 9.84 11.46
CA ALA A 150 -11.96 10.64 10.72
C ALA A 150 -10.51 10.21 10.99
N TRP A 151 -10.24 9.49 12.08
CA TRP A 151 -8.94 8.86 12.33
C TRP A 151 -8.52 7.91 11.20
N SER A 152 -9.49 7.25 10.54
CA SER A 152 -9.21 6.35 9.41
C SER A 152 -8.57 7.03 8.19
N ARG A 153 -8.67 8.37 8.09
CA ARG A 153 -7.99 9.17 7.04
C ARG A 153 -6.50 9.34 7.30
N TRP A 154 -6.06 9.14 8.55
CA TRP A 154 -4.67 9.23 8.98
C TRP A 154 -4.00 7.85 9.10
N GLY A 155 -4.78 6.81 9.35
CA GLY A 155 -4.31 5.44 9.37
C GLY A 155 -5.38 4.47 9.85
N SER A 156 -5.18 3.18 9.61
CA SER A 156 -6.09 2.12 10.04
C SER A 156 -6.27 2.11 11.56
N THR A 157 -7.52 2.09 12.03
CA THR A 157 -7.86 1.95 13.46
C THR A 157 -8.02 0.49 13.88
N ALA A 158 -7.68 -0.47 13.01
CA ALA A 158 -7.75 -1.90 13.31
C ALA A 158 -6.97 -2.24 14.60
N GLY A 159 -7.55 -3.09 15.45
CA GLY A 159 -6.99 -3.45 16.74
C GLY A 159 -7.31 -2.48 17.89
N LEU A 160 -7.83 -1.28 17.62
CA LEU A 160 -8.32 -0.39 18.67
C LEU A 160 -9.75 -0.73 19.07
N SER A 161 -10.01 -0.76 20.38
CA SER A 161 -11.38 -0.78 20.88
C SER A 161 -12.03 0.60 20.71
N ALA A 162 -13.36 0.67 20.70
CA ALA A 162 -14.08 1.95 20.68
C ALA A 162 -13.65 2.87 21.83
N ALA A 163 -13.49 2.32 23.05
CA ALA A 163 -13.04 3.09 24.21
C ALA A 163 -11.59 3.61 24.04
N THR A 164 -10.72 2.83 23.40
CA THR A 164 -9.34 3.27 23.10
C THR A 164 -9.34 4.39 22.06
N LEU A 165 -10.19 4.30 21.03
CA LEU A 165 -10.33 5.34 20.01
C LEU A 165 -10.93 6.63 20.61
N ASP A 166 -11.87 6.50 21.54
CA ASP A 166 -12.43 7.63 22.29
C ASP A 166 -11.37 8.31 23.17
N ASP A 167 -10.53 7.55 23.91
CA ASP A 167 -9.44 8.12 24.70
C ASP A 167 -8.36 8.76 23.83
N LEU A 168 -8.01 8.15 22.68
CA LEU A 168 -7.12 8.73 21.68
C LEU A 168 -7.66 10.08 21.20
N THR A 169 -8.95 10.15 20.84
CA THR A 169 -9.61 11.38 20.40
C THR A 169 -9.62 12.44 21.51
N ALA A 170 -9.94 12.05 22.74
CA ALA A 170 -10.04 12.97 23.86
C ALA A 170 -8.70 13.59 24.27
N ARG A 171 -7.58 12.92 23.94
CA ARG A 171 -6.21 13.37 24.24
C ARG A 171 -5.48 13.96 23.03
N ALA A 172 -6.11 13.95 21.87
CA ALA A 172 -5.52 14.48 20.66
C ALA A 172 -5.32 15.99 20.77
N MET A 173 -4.22 16.47 20.20
CA MET A 173 -3.81 17.87 20.23
C MET A 173 -3.79 18.43 18.81
N PRO A 174 -4.11 19.72 18.59
CA PRO A 174 -3.94 20.35 17.29
C PRO A 174 -2.49 20.24 16.80
N GLN A 175 -2.32 19.95 15.50
CA GLN A 175 -0.99 19.83 14.88
C GLN A 175 -0.55 21.20 14.32
N PRO A 176 0.61 21.75 14.72
CA PRO A 176 1.10 22.99 14.12
C PRO A 176 1.41 22.83 12.63
N LEU A 177 0.84 23.66 11.77
CA LEU A 177 0.93 23.49 10.30
C LEU A 177 2.37 23.56 9.78
N GLY A 178 3.22 24.38 10.40
CA GLY A 178 4.64 24.49 10.05
C GLY A 178 5.37 23.15 10.07
N THR A 179 4.98 22.26 10.98
CA THR A 179 5.59 20.94 11.15
C THR A 179 5.28 19.98 10.01
N LEU A 180 4.11 20.13 9.38
CA LEU A 180 3.70 19.30 8.25
C LEU A 180 4.21 19.86 6.92
N LEU A 181 4.30 21.19 6.81
CA LEU A 181 4.57 21.90 5.56
C LEU A 181 6.06 22.19 5.32
N GLN A 182 6.86 22.33 6.38
CA GLN A 182 8.29 22.60 6.25
C GLN A 182 9.01 21.37 5.68
N PRO A 183 9.78 21.53 4.58
CA PRO A 183 10.62 20.46 4.06
C PRO A 183 11.64 19.97 5.07
N LEU A 184 11.79 18.64 5.21
CA LEU A 184 12.88 18.05 5.98
C LEU A 184 14.24 18.46 5.40
N ARG A 185 15.20 18.79 6.25
CA ARG A 185 16.58 19.13 5.85
C ARG A 185 17.58 18.16 6.45
N LEU A 186 18.28 17.44 5.57
CA LEU A 186 19.31 16.46 5.92
C LEU A 186 20.63 16.82 5.22
N THR A 187 21.74 16.73 5.96
CA THR A 187 23.09 16.84 5.43
C THR A 187 23.55 15.57 4.72
N GLY A 188 22.88 14.44 5.02
CA GLY A 188 23.20 13.11 4.49
C GLY A 188 23.93 12.22 5.50
N ALA A 189 24.34 12.77 6.65
CA ALA A 189 25.02 12.02 7.71
C ALA A 189 24.16 10.88 8.29
N VAL A 190 22.83 11.01 8.26
CA VAL A 190 21.92 9.96 8.73
C VAL A 190 21.95 8.69 7.88
N ALA A 191 22.47 8.74 6.65
CA ALA A 191 22.55 7.58 5.76
C ALA A 191 23.44 6.45 6.31
N ASP A 192 24.41 6.79 7.17
CA ASP A 192 25.31 5.82 7.81
C ASP A 192 24.69 5.18 9.07
N VAL A 193 23.53 5.68 9.54
CA VAL A 193 22.86 5.17 10.74
C VAL A 193 22.05 3.93 10.37
N PRO A 194 22.24 2.78 11.04
CA PRO A 194 21.43 1.59 10.77
C PRO A 194 19.94 1.84 10.98
N VAL A 195 19.11 1.31 10.09
CA VAL A 195 17.65 1.46 10.15
C VAL A 195 16.93 0.11 10.25
N THR A 196 15.74 0.11 10.85
CA THR A 196 14.80 -1.02 10.88
C THR A 196 13.39 -0.50 10.62
N GLY A 197 12.61 -1.21 9.80
CA GLY A 197 11.18 -0.93 9.61
C GLY A 197 10.29 -1.83 10.46
N VAL A 198 9.19 -1.30 10.99
CA VAL A 198 8.11 -2.07 11.61
C VAL A 198 6.82 -1.72 10.87
N LEU A 199 6.26 -2.70 10.18
CA LEU A 199 5.08 -2.56 9.32
C LEU A 199 3.83 -3.01 10.06
N CYS A 200 2.78 -2.17 10.10
CA CYS A 200 1.49 -2.59 10.61
C CYS A 200 0.63 -3.14 9.45
N THR A 201 0.45 -4.45 9.37
CA THR A 201 -0.19 -5.09 8.20
C THR A 201 -1.71 -4.87 8.13
N GLY A 202 -2.32 -4.41 9.22
CA GLY A 202 -3.70 -3.90 9.20
C GLY A 202 -3.81 -2.47 8.65
N ASN A 203 -2.69 -1.78 8.42
CA ASN A 203 -2.63 -0.44 7.84
C ASN A 203 -2.15 -0.44 6.39
N GLY A 204 -1.12 -1.23 6.07
CA GLY A 204 -0.47 -1.21 4.77
C GLY A 204 0.19 -2.54 4.37
N PRO A 205 1.04 -2.53 3.32
CA PRO A 205 1.64 -3.74 2.78
C PRO A 205 2.63 -4.39 3.77
N GLY A 206 2.61 -5.73 3.83
CA GLY A 206 3.64 -6.52 4.50
C GLY A 206 4.92 -6.70 3.66
N VAL A 207 5.91 -7.37 4.24
CA VAL A 207 7.22 -7.72 3.66
C VAL A 207 7.08 -8.50 2.35
N GLU A 208 6.09 -9.38 2.23
CA GLU A 208 5.87 -10.14 1.00
C GLU A 208 5.46 -9.22 -0.16
N MET A 209 4.52 -8.29 0.09
CA MET A 209 4.13 -7.29 -0.90
C MET A 209 5.29 -6.33 -1.23
N LEU A 210 6.10 -5.94 -0.24
CA LEU A 210 7.32 -5.17 -0.49
C LEU A 210 8.32 -5.95 -1.36
N GLN A 211 8.47 -7.27 -1.16
CA GLN A 211 9.32 -8.10 -2.00
C GLN A 211 8.81 -8.17 -3.45
N ILE A 212 7.50 -8.29 -3.66
CA ILE A 212 6.90 -8.23 -4.99
C ILE A 212 7.25 -6.91 -5.67
N MET A 213 7.16 -5.80 -4.94
CA MET A 213 7.50 -4.47 -5.45
C MET A 213 9.00 -4.32 -5.78
N VAL A 214 9.89 -4.95 -5.00
CA VAL A 214 11.33 -5.06 -5.34
C VAL A 214 11.51 -5.81 -6.66
N ASP A 215 10.82 -6.94 -6.82
CA ASP A 215 10.96 -7.83 -7.98
C ASP A 215 10.44 -7.19 -9.28
N VAL A 216 9.42 -6.33 -9.21
CA VAL A 216 8.94 -5.52 -10.36
C VAL A 216 9.77 -4.26 -10.59
N GLY A 217 10.74 -3.97 -9.73
CA GLY A 217 11.76 -2.96 -9.94
C GLY A 217 11.48 -1.61 -9.28
N ASP A 218 10.72 -1.54 -8.19
CA ASP A 218 10.54 -0.30 -7.43
C ASP A 218 11.90 0.25 -6.95
N PRO A 219 12.33 1.45 -7.40
CA PRO A 219 13.66 1.96 -7.08
C PRO A 219 13.90 2.19 -5.59
N GLY A 220 12.86 2.64 -4.87
CA GLY A 220 12.94 2.89 -3.44
C GLY A 220 13.18 1.60 -2.67
N LEU A 221 12.34 0.60 -2.91
CA LEU A 221 12.43 -0.69 -2.22
C LEU A 221 13.66 -1.50 -2.62
N ARG A 222 14.11 -1.40 -3.88
CA ARG A 222 15.39 -2.00 -4.30
C ARG A 222 16.56 -1.46 -3.49
N SER A 223 16.58 -0.16 -3.24
CA SER A 223 17.62 0.47 -2.42
C SER A 223 17.62 -0.07 -0.99
N LEU A 224 16.44 -0.32 -0.42
CA LEU A 224 16.29 -0.95 0.91
C LEU A 224 16.72 -2.42 0.93
N ALA A 225 16.42 -3.17 -0.14
CA ALA A 225 16.86 -4.55 -0.28
C ALA A 225 18.40 -4.65 -0.40
N GLU A 226 19.02 -3.78 -1.20
CA GLU A 226 20.48 -3.67 -1.35
C GLU A 226 21.15 -3.28 -0.03
N ALA A 227 20.57 -2.32 0.71
CA ALA A 227 21.01 -1.95 2.06
C ALA A 227 20.71 -3.02 3.13
N ARG A 228 20.00 -4.10 2.78
CA ARG A 228 19.63 -5.21 3.67
C ARG A 228 18.88 -4.73 4.92
N VAL A 229 18.00 -3.75 4.75
CA VAL A 229 17.17 -3.21 5.82
C VAL A 229 16.27 -4.32 6.38
N PRO A 230 16.31 -4.57 7.70
CA PRO A 230 15.39 -5.49 8.33
C PRO A 230 14.00 -4.87 8.54
N PHE A 231 12.99 -5.72 8.49
CA PHE A 231 11.59 -5.42 8.70
C PHE A 231 10.96 -6.39 9.69
N PHE A 232 10.08 -5.85 10.53
CA PHE A 232 9.12 -6.60 11.33
C PHE A 232 7.70 -6.30 10.88
N GLU A 233 6.78 -7.19 11.20
CA GLU A 233 5.35 -6.99 10.97
C GLU A 233 4.59 -7.12 12.29
N LEU A 234 3.61 -6.24 12.49
CA LEU A 234 2.63 -6.34 13.55
C LEU A 234 1.23 -6.45 12.92
N PRO A 235 0.42 -7.45 13.30
CA PRO A 235 -0.92 -7.67 12.74
C PRO A 235 -1.95 -6.71 13.35
N THR A 236 -1.72 -5.41 13.19
CA THR A 236 -2.57 -4.35 13.75
C THR A 236 -2.64 -3.14 12.81
N GLY A 237 -3.47 -2.16 13.16
CA GLY A 237 -3.55 -0.87 12.47
C GLY A 237 -2.41 0.09 12.84
N HIS A 238 -2.62 1.37 12.57
CA HIS A 238 -1.59 2.41 12.59
C HIS A 238 -1.04 2.76 13.98
N TRP A 239 -1.74 2.39 15.07
CA TRP A 239 -1.35 2.71 16.45
C TRP A 239 -0.99 1.43 17.26
N PRO A 240 0.14 0.77 16.96
CA PRO A 240 0.56 -0.46 17.64
C PRO A 240 0.85 -0.27 19.13
N MET A 241 1.24 0.95 19.55
CA MET A 241 1.45 1.29 20.96
C MET A 241 0.17 1.28 21.80
N LEU A 242 -1.00 1.37 21.15
CA LEU A 242 -2.31 1.31 21.79
C LEU A 242 -3.02 -0.03 21.57
N SER A 243 -2.77 -0.69 20.44
CA SER A 243 -3.47 -1.92 20.04
C SER A 243 -2.73 -3.20 20.44
N CYS A 244 -1.38 -3.20 20.43
CA CYS A 244 -0.59 -4.37 20.80
C CYS A 244 0.76 -4.02 21.48
N PRO A 245 0.77 -3.20 22.55
CA PRO A 245 1.99 -2.67 23.18
C PRO A 245 3.00 -3.74 23.61
N ALA A 246 2.55 -4.91 24.06
CA ALA A 246 3.43 -6.05 24.39
C ALA A 246 4.20 -6.59 23.18
N ALA A 247 3.52 -6.81 22.06
CA ALA A 247 4.14 -7.26 20.82
C ALA A 247 5.07 -6.18 20.25
N LEU A 248 4.67 -4.90 20.36
CA LEU A 248 5.49 -3.78 19.95
C LEU A 248 6.79 -3.69 20.78
N ALA A 249 6.71 -3.76 22.11
CA ALA A 249 7.89 -3.68 22.97
C ALA A 249 8.91 -4.79 22.65
N GLY A 250 8.47 -6.04 22.50
CA GLY A 250 9.33 -7.15 22.07
C GLY A 250 9.96 -6.90 20.70
N THR A 251 9.17 -6.40 19.75
CA THR A 251 9.66 -6.03 18.41
C THR A 251 10.72 -4.94 18.46
N LEU A 252 10.55 -3.90 19.30
CA LEU A 252 11.52 -2.82 19.44
C LEU A 252 12.85 -3.30 20.03
N ILE A 253 12.82 -4.25 20.97
CA ILE A 253 14.02 -4.89 21.53
C ILE A 253 14.77 -5.67 20.44
N GLU A 254 14.08 -6.51 19.68
CA GLU A 254 14.69 -7.24 18.57
C GLU A 254 15.20 -6.29 17.47
N ALA A 255 14.43 -5.25 17.15
CA ALA A 255 14.80 -4.24 16.18
C ALA A 255 16.06 -3.48 16.58
N ALA A 256 16.22 -3.14 17.86
CA ALA A 256 17.43 -2.50 18.40
C ALA A 256 18.70 -3.30 18.06
N SER A 257 18.61 -4.64 18.13
CA SER A 257 19.72 -5.54 17.80
C SER A 257 19.93 -5.80 16.30
N GLY A 258 19.10 -5.22 15.42
CA GLY A 258 19.17 -5.45 13.97
C GLY A 258 18.55 -6.79 13.52
N GLY A 259 17.69 -7.38 14.36
CA GLY A 259 16.82 -8.50 13.99
C GLY A 259 15.80 -8.11 12.91
N GLY A 260 15.02 -9.09 12.43
CA GLY A 260 13.96 -8.89 11.44
C GLY A 260 14.23 -9.53 10.08
N ARG A 261 13.17 -9.65 9.27
CA ARG A 261 13.24 -10.21 7.91
C ARG A 261 13.80 -9.17 6.94
N ARG A 262 14.58 -9.59 5.97
CA ARG A 262 15.19 -8.69 4.97
C ARG A 262 14.63 -9.00 3.60
N LEU A 263 14.42 -7.95 2.82
CA LEU A 263 14.11 -8.10 1.40
C LEU A 263 15.32 -8.71 0.69
N ALA A 264 15.05 -9.63 -0.23
CA ALA A 264 16.06 -10.15 -1.13
C ALA A 264 16.33 -9.11 -2.21
N PRO A 265 17.60 -8.72 -2.44
CA PRO A 265 17.96 -7.91 -3.60
C PRO A 265 17.53 -8.63 -4.88
N ALA A 266 17.21 -7.85 -5.91
CA ALA A 266 16.99 -8.41 -7.23
C ALA A 266 18.27 -9.12 -7.70
N ASP A 267 18.22 -10.45 -7.78
CA ASP A 267 19.31 -11.26 -8.31
C ASP A 267 19.21 -11.27 -9.83
N ALA A 268 20.13 -10.55 -10.51
CA ALA A 268 20.16 -10.48 -11.96
C ALA A 268 20.34 -11.84 -12.65
N SER A 269 20.76 -12.89 -11.92
CA SER A 269 20.86 -14.26 -12.44
C SER A 269 19.54 -15.04 -12.36
N ARG A 270 18.54 -14.55 -11.62
CA ARG A 270 17.22 -15.18 -11.49
C ARG A 270 16.19 -14.43 -12.32
N THR A 271 15.37 -15.18 -13.02
CA THR A 271 14.18 -14.62 -13.69
C THR A 271 13.20 -14.10 -12.62
N PRO A 272 12.85 -12.80 -12.65
CA PRO A 272 11.82 -12.23 -11.78
C PRO A 272 10.52 -13.03 -11.88
N ALA A 273 9.78 -13.14 -10.78
CA ALA A 273 8.55 -13.96 -10.72
C ALA A 273 7.60 -13.68 -11.89
N HIS A 274 7.28 -12.40 -12.11
CA HIS A 274 6.39 -11.94 -13.17
C HIS A 274 6.88 -12.23 -14.60
N LEU A 275 8.15 -12.64 -14.80
CA LEU A 275 8.73 -13.05 -16.08
C LEU A 275 8.95 -14.57 -16.21
N ARG A 276 8.61 -15.35 -15.19
CA ARG A 276 8.67 -16.81 -15.29
C ARG A 276 7.55 -17.33 -16.20
N PRO A 277 7.71 -18.53 -16.79
CA PRO A 277 6.68 -19.10 -17.67
C PRO A 277 5.32 -19.18 -17.01
N PHE A 278 4.27 -18.97 -17.80
CA PHE A 278 2.89 -19.22 -17.38
C PHE A 278 2.69 -20.68 -17.03
N LEU A 279 1.91 -20.95 -15.97
CA LEU A 279 1.68 -22.32 -15.50
C LEU A 279 1.04 -23.24 -16.54
N LEU A 280 0.23 -22.73 -17.49
CA LEU A 280 -0.39 -23.55 -18.53
C LEU A 280 0.48 -23.59 -19.78
N ASP A 281 0.57 -24.77 -20.39
CA ASP A 281 1.13 -24.94 -21.73
C ASP A 281 0.07 -24.54 -22.76
N VAL A 282 0.21 -23.34 -23.33
CA VAL A 282 -0.75 -22.75 -24.26
C VAL A 282 -0.05 -22.54 -25.60
N PRO A 283 -0.64 -23.02 -26.73
CA PRO A 283 -0.05 -22.82 -28.04
C PRO A 283 0.24 -21.35 -28.35
N GLU A 284 1.37 -21.10 -28.99
CA GLU A 284 1.71 -19.76 -29.48
C GLU A 284 0.67 -19.27 -30.49
N ARG A 285 0.31 -18.00 -30.37
CA ARG A 285 -0.59 -17.30 -31.30
C ARG A 285 -0.01 -15.93 -31.62
N PRO A 286 -0.11 -15.47 -32.88
CA PRO A 286 0.36 -14.13 -33.24
C PRO A 286 -0.44 -13.07 -32.47
N ARG A 287 0.25 -12.00 -32.08
CA ARG A 287 -0.35 -10.83 -31.46
C ARG A 287 -0.35 -9.65 -32.41
N GLU A 288 -1.43 -8.88 -32.41
CA GLU A 288 -1.55 -7.62 -33.15
C GLU A 288 -1.53 -6.46 -32.16
N ARG A 289 -0.48 -5.64 -32.21
CA ARG A 289 -0.25 -4.53 -31.28
C ARG A 289 -0.72 -3.20 -31.88
N THR A 290 -1.64 -2.52 -31.18
CA THR A 290 -2.15 -1.20 -31.53
C THR A 290 -2.18 -0.31 -30.28
N GLY A 291 -1.38 0.76 -30.26
CA GLY A 291 -1.27 1.64 -29.11
C GLY A 291 -0.77 0.90 -27.86
N ASN A 292 -1.54 0.97 -26.77
CA ASN A 292 -1.26 0.28 -25.51
C ASN A 292 -1.91 -1.12 -25.43
N THR A 293 -2.46 -1.66 -26.51
CA THR A 293 -3.26 -2.89 -26.50
C THR A 293 -2.70 -3.93 -27.48
N ASP A 294 -2.71 -5.20 -27.11
CA ASP A 294 -2.38 -6.32 -28.00
C ASP A 294 -3.57 -7.29 -28.09
N LEU A 295 -3.94 -7.69 -29.31
CA LEU A 295 -5.00 -8.65 -29.60
C LEU A 295 -4.43 -10.00 -29.99
N TYR A 296 -4.99 -11.06 -29.43
CA TYR A 296 -4.77 -12.46 -29.79
C TYR A 296 -6.09 -13.00 -30.36
N LEU A 297 -6.11 -13.24 -31.66
CA LEU A 297 -7.32 -13.63 -32.36
C LEU A 297 -7.55 -15.14 -32.30
N PRO A 298 -8.81 -15.59 -32.14
CA PRO A 298 -9.18 -16.98 -32.36
C PRO A 298 -9.19 -17.31 -33.86
N ASP A 299 -9.24 -18.61 -34.17
CA ASP A 299 -9.34 -19.08 -35.55
C ASP A 299 -10.78 -18.93 -36.06
N GLY A 300 -10.93 -18.70 -37.37
CA GLY A 300 -12.24 -18.61 -38.04
C GLY A 300 -12.82 -17.19 -38.12
N PRO A 301 -13.95 -17.04 -38.84
CA PRO A 301 -14.56 -15.73 -39.08
C PRO A 301 -15.17 -15.16 -37.79
N GLY A 302 -14.98 -13.85 -37.57
CA GLY A 302 -15.63 -13.10 -36.49
C GLY A 302 -17.01 -12.55 -36.86
N PRO A 303 -17.60 -11.68 -36.03
CA PRO A 303 -17.03 -11.14 -34.79
C PRO A 303 -17.03 -12.15 -33.63
N HIS A 304 -15.99 -12.08 -32.81
CA HIS A 304 -15.78 -12.98 -31.67
C HIS A 304 -15.96 -12.22 -30.34
N PRO A 305 -16.48 -12.85 -29.28
CA PRO A 305 -16.48 -12.22 -27.96
C PRO A 305 -15.05 -11.93 -27.50
N ALA A 306 -14.83 -11.01 -26.56
CA ALA A 306 -13.50 -10.64 -26.10
C ALA A 306 -13.32 -10.71 -24.58
N VAL A 307 -12.08 -10.93 -24.15
CA VAL A 307 -11.65 -10.85 -22.75
C VAL A 307 -10.48 -9.88 -22.66
N VAL A 308 -10.65 -8.80 -21.89
CA VAL A 308 -9.63 -7.77 -21.67
C VAL A 308 -8.97 -7.98 -20.30
N PHE A 309 -7.68 -8.29 -20.30
CA PHE A 309 -6.87 -8.49 -19.11
C PHE A 309 -6.22 -7.18 -18.67
N VAL A 310 -6.54 -6.74 -17.45
CA VAL A 310 -6.07 -5.50 -16.82
C VAL A 310 -5.07 -5.86 -15.72
N HIS A 311 -3.80 -5.56 -15.96
CA HIS A 311 -2.72 -5.95 -15.06
C HIS A 311 -2.79 -5.30 -13.67
N GLY A 312 -2.06 -5.88 -12.72
CA GLY A 312 -1.91 -5.33 -11.38
C GLY A 312 -0.94 -4.15 -11.31
N GLY A 313 -0.80 -3.55 -10.13
CA GLY A 313 0.18 -2.49 -9.91
C GLY A 313 0.12 -1.93 -8.50
N PRO A 314 0.81 -0.81 -8.23
CA PRO A 314 1.53 -0.01 -9.22
C PRO A 314 2.76 -0.70 -9.82
N VAL A 315 3.05 -0.43 -11.10
CA VAL A 315 4.26 -0.92 -11.80
C VAL A 315 5.12 0.28 -12.16
N PRO A 316 6.43 0.32 -11.84
CA PRO A 316 7.29 1.44 -12.21
C PRO A 316 7.21 1.77 -13.71
N ALA A 317 7.18 3.06 -14.07
CA ALA A 317 7.10 3.51 -15.46
C ALA A 317 8.23 2.95 -16.35
N GLU A 318 9.37 2.67 -15.72
CA GLU A 318 10.60 2.22 -16.37
C GLU A 318 10.67 0.69 -16.47
N ALA A 319 9.73 -0.04 -15.86
CA ALA A 319 9.74 -1.50 -15.82
C ALA A 319 9.66 -2.07 -17.25
N ARG A 320 10.59 -2.96 -17.60
CA ARG A 320 10.63 -3.64 -18.89
C ARG A 320 10.93 -5.13 -18.69
N PRO A 321 10.30 -6.03 -19.46
CA PRO A 321 9.20 -5.76 -20.39
C PRO A 321 7.95 -5.25 -19.65
N THR A 322 7.08 -4.51 -20.35
CA THR A 322 5.87 -3.93 -19.72
C THR A 322 4.85 -5.03 -19.41
N PRO A 323 3.86 -4.79 -18.52
CA PRO A 323 2.91 -5.81 -18.12
C PRO A 323 2.22 -6.55 -19.26
N ARG A 324 1.84 -5.87 -20.35
CA ARG A 324 1.24 -6.55 -21.52
C ARG A 324 2.13 -7.62 -22.17
N ASP A 325 3.42 -7.61 -21.89
CA ASP A 325 4.41 -8.58 -22.37
C ASP A 325 4.71 -9.69 -21.33
N TRP A 326 4.08 -9.67 -20.15
CA TRP A 326 4.32 -10.67 -19.11
C TRP A 326 3.76 -12.06 -19.50
N PRO A 327 4.48 -13.17 -19.23
CA PRO A 327 4.05 -14.51 -19.59
C PRO A 327 2.67 -14.88 -19.08
N ALA A 328 2.30 -14.48 -17.86
CA ALA A 328 0.98 -14.78 -17.31
C ALA A 328 -0.16 -14.15 -18.12
N LEU A 329 -0.10 -12.84 -18.40
CA LEU A 329 -1.15 -12.13 -19.14
C LEU A 329 -1.23 -12.60 -20.59
N THR A 330 -0.08 -12.75 -21.25
CA THR A 330 -0.04 -13.28 -22.62
C THR A 330 -0.50 -14.75 -22.68
N GLY A 331 -0.21 -15.55 -21.65
CA GLY A 331 -0.70 -16.92 -21.49
C GLY A 331 -2.22 -16.99 -21.37
N TYR A 332 -2.82 -16.15 -20.52
CA TYR A 332 -4.26 -15.99 -20.42
C TYR A 332 -4.91 -15.56 -21.75
N ALA A 333 -4.36 -14.55 -22.42
CA ALA A 333 -4.88 -14.07 -23.69
C ALA A 333 -4.82 -15.13 -24.80
N ARG A 334 -3.72 -15.88 -24.90
CA ARG A 334 -3.61 -17.02 -25.81
C ARG A 334 -4.58 -18.14 -25.46
N SER A 335 -4.80 -18.37 -24.16
CA SER A 335 -5.72 -19.42 -23.68
C SER A 335 -7.15 -19.13 -24.13
N VAL A 336 -7.66 -17.92 -23.90
CA VAL A 336 -9.03 -17.55 -24.34
C VAL A 336 -9.15 -17.51 -25.88
N ALA A 337 -8.10 -17.08 -26.59
CA ALA A 337 -8.02 -17.16 -28.05
C ALA A 337 -8.10 -18.61 -28.57
N GLY A 338 -7.45 -19.54 -27.89
CA GLY A 338 -7.58 -20.97 -28.15
C GLY A 338 -9.00 -21.52 -27.98
N HIS A 339 -9.87 -20.80 -27.26
CA HIS A 339 -11.25 -21.20 -26.98
C HIS A 339 -12.30 -20.31 -27.66
N GLY A 340 -11.92 -19.55 -28.69
CA GLY A 340 -12.86 -18.84 -29.55
C GLY A 340 -13.23 -17.41 -29.12
N ALA A 341 -12.48 -16.81 -28.20
CA ALA A 341 -12.67 -15.39 -27.81
C ALA A 341 -11.39 -14.58 -28.08
N VAL A 342 -11.50 -13.32 -28.47
CA VAL A 342 -10.33 -12.44 -28.60
C VAL A 342 -9.70 -12.22 -27.22
N GLY A 343 -8.45 -12.64 -27.06
CA GLY A 343 -7.66 -12.32 -25.87
C GLY A 343 -7.01 -10.95 -26.02
N VAL A 344 -7.18 -10.07 -25.04
CA VAL A 344 -6.66 -8.71 -25.09
C VAL A 344 -5.84 -8.39 -23.86
N VAL A 345 -4.58 -7.99 -24.05
CA VAL A 345 -3.74 -7.44 -22.97
C VAL A 345 -3.48 -5.97 -23.24
N LEU A 346 -3.30 -5.18 -22.17
CA LEU A 346 -3.02 -3.75 -22.28
C LEU A 346 -1.98 -3.28 -21.27
N ASP A 347 -1.36 -2.14 -21.54
CA ASP A 347 -0.60 -1.36 -20.54
C ASP A 347 -1.44 -0.17 -20.07
N HIS A 348 -1.40 0.14 -18.78
CA HIS A 348 -1.97 1.37 -18.21
C HIS A 348 -0.98 2.07 -17.27
N ARG A 349 -1.18 3.37 -17.04
CA ARG A 349 -0.25 4.22 -16.29
C ARG A 349 -0.41 4.16 -14.77
N LEU A 350 -0.75 3.00 -14.21
CA LEU A 350 -0.77 2.82 -12.75
C LEU A 350 0.67 2.67 -12.24
N HIS A 351 1.41 3.78 -12.21
CA HIS A 351 2.81 3.82 -11.79
C HIS A 351 3.00 4.22 -10.32
N ALA A 352 1.94 4.72 -9.68
CA ALA A 352 1.86 4.97 -8.25
C ALA A 352 0.40 4.83 -7.80
N VAL A 353 0.16 4.68 -6.48
CA VAL A 353 -1.19 4.63 -5.91
C VAL A 353 -2.00 5.91 -6.18
N THR A 354 -1.34 7.03 -6.48
CA THR A 354 -1.99 8.29 -6.87
C THR A 354 -2.47 8.31 -8.33
N ALA A 355 -2.15 7.29 -9.13
CA ALA A 355 -2.40 7.26 -10.57
C ALA A 355 -3.62 6.44 -10.99
N TYR A 356 -4.49 6.02 -10.07
CA TYR A 356 -5.70 5.24 -10.41
C TYR A 356 -6.62 5.96 -11.40
N GLU A 357 -6.76 7.29 -11.29
CA GLU A 357 -7.56 8.08 -12.25
C GLU A 357 -7.05 7.94 -13.69
N VAL A 358 -5.73 8.10 -13.86
CA VAL A 358 -5.09 8.02 -15.17
C VAL A 358 -5.17 6.59 -15.71
N ALA A 359 -4.95 5.60 -14.85
CA ALA A 359 -5.05 4.19 -15.21
C ALA A 359 -6.47 3.78 -15.61
N ALA A 360 -7.50 4.29 -14.92
CA ALA A 360 -8.90 4.04 -15.27
C ALA A 360 -9.26 4.59 -16.65
N ALA A 361 -8.78 5.80 -16.97
CA ALA A 361 -8.93 6.38 -18.31
C ALA A 361 -8.24 5.53 -19.39
N ASP A 362 -7.00 5.07 -19.13
CA ASP A 362 -6.27 4.20 -20.06
C ASP A 362 -7.00 2.87 -20.34
N VAL A 363 -7.61 2.28 -19.31
CA VAL A 363 -8.40 1.04 -19.41
C VAL A 363 -9.68 1.29 -20.20
N ALA A 364 -10.43 2.36 -19.90
CA ALA A 364 -11.65 2.72 -20.62
C ALA A 364 -11.36 2.96 -22.12
N ASP A 365 -10.31 3.71 -22.43
CA ASP A 365 -9.88 3.98 -23.80
C ASP A 365 -9.48 2.69 -24.55
N ALA A 366 -8.82 1.76 -23.86
CA ALA A 366 -8.45 0.46 -24.44
C ALA A 366 -9.69 -0.40 -24.71
N VAL A 367 -10.66 -0.42 -23.80
CA VAL A 367 -11.93 -1.13 -23.97
C VAL A 367 -12.71 -0.58 -25.16
N GLU A 368 -12.78 0.75 -25.32
CA GLU A 368 -13.46 1.34 -26.48
C GLU A 368 -12.74 1.03 -27.81
N ARG A 369 -11.40 1.00 -27.82
CA ARG A 369 -10.64 0.52 -29.00
C ARG A 369 -10.95 -0.93 -29.34
N VAL A 370 -11.03 -1.80 -28.34
CA VAL A 370 -11.36 -3.22 -28.51
C VAL A 370 -12.78 -3.37 -29.07
N ARG A 371 -13.75 -2.63 -28.52
CA ARG A 371 -15.14 -2.61 -28.99
C ARG A 371 -15.29 -2.10 -30.42
N ALA A 372 -14.41 -1.21 -30.86
CA ALA A 372 -14.41 -0.67 -32.21
C ALA A 372 -13.75 -1.60 -33.26
N ASP A 373 -13.02 -2.63 -32.84
CA ASP A 373 -12.41 -3.59 -33.78
C ASP A 373 -13.52 -4.45 -34.42
N PRO A 374 -13.64 -4.50 -35.77
CA PRO A 374 -14.72 -5.21 -36.45
C PRO A 374 -14.68 -6.73 -36.26
N ARG A 375 -13.58 -7.29 -35.72
CA ARG A 375 -13.43 -8.72 -35.40
C ARG A 375 -13.91 -9.05 -34.00
N VAL A 376 -14.21 -8.03 -33.18
CA VAL A 376 -14.74 -8.16 -31.83
C VAL A 376 -16.24 -7.96 -31.84
N ASP A 377 -16.96 -8.81 -31.12
CA ASP A 377 -18.37 -8.63 -30.80
C ASP A 377 -18.48 -7.62 -29.67
N ALA A 378 -18.82 -6.38 -30.03
CA ALA A 378 -18.86 -5.24 -29.12
C ALA A 378 -19.89 -5.37 -27.98
N ASP A 379 -20.79 -6.37 -28.05
CA ASP A 379 -21.83 -6.65 -27.06
C ASP A 379 -21.52 -7.87 -26.17
N ARG A 380 -20.37 -8.52 -26.37
CA ARG A 380 -19.94 -9.71 -25.61
C ARG A 380 -18.48 -9.59 -25.16
N ILE A 381 -18.26 -8.80 -24.13
CA ILE A 381 -16.93 -8.56 -23.55
C ILE A 381 -16.90 -8.88 -22.06
N ALA A 382 -15.78 -9.45 -21.61
CA ALA A 382 -15.44 -9.58 -20.20
C ALA A 382 -14.18 -8.75 -19.87
N LEU A 383 -14.12 -8.21 -18.66
CA LEU A 383 -12.93 -7.51 -18.12
C LEU A 383 -12.35 -8.34 -16.98
N TRP A 384 -11.04 -8.57 -16.98
CA TRP A 384 -10.37 -9.45 -16.02
C TRP A 384 -9.21 -8.71 -15.35
N PHE A 385 -9.36 -8.39 -14.07
CA PHE A 385 -8.43 -7.59 -13.28
C PHE A 385 -7.48 -8.47 -12.45
N PHE A 386 -6.28 -7.98 -12.15
CA PHE A 386 -5.29 -8.72 -11.37
C PHE A 386 -4.76 -7.86 -10.23
N SER A 387 -4.58 -8.42 -9.03
CA SER A 387 -3.85 -7.76 -7.93
C SER A 387 -4.34 -6.31 -7.68
N GLY A 388 -3.43 -5.33 -7.61
CA GLY A 388 -3.74 -3.90 -7.49
C GLY A 388 -4.43 -3.26 -8.71
N GLY A 389 -4.75 -4.02 -9.75
CA GLY A 389 -5.70 -3.63 -10.79
C GLY A 389 -7.15 -3.79 -10.33
N GLY A 390 -7.40 -4.54 -9.25
CA GLY A 390 -8.72 -4.76 -8.65
C GLY A 390 -9.53 -3.48 -8.40
N PRO A 391 -8.95 -2.40 -7.85
CA PRO A 391 -9.68 -1.15 -7.63
C PRO A 391 -10.23 -0.50 -8.92
N LEU A 392 -9.61 -0.76 -10.08
CA LEU A 392 -10.10 -0.28 -11.39
C LEU A 392 -11.40 -0.97 -11.81
N ALA A 393 -11.78 -2.09 -11.18
CA ALA A 393 -13.05 -2.77 -11.44
C ALA A 393 -14.26 -1.98 -10.91
N ALA A 394 -14.05 -1.02 -9.99
CA ALA A 394 -15.14 -0.35 -9.28
C ALA A 394 -16.10 0.42 -10.21
N ASP A 395 -15.59 1.08 -11.24
CA ASP A 395 -16.41 1.84 -12.20
C ASP A 395 -17.36 0.89 -12.97
N TRP A 396 -16.84 -0.27 -13.38
CA TRP A 396 -17.58 -1.30 -14.11
C TRP A 396 -18.61 -2.04 -13.27
N LEU A 397 -18.40 -2.12 -11.95
CA LEU A 397 -19.37 -2.66 -11.00
C LEU A 397 -20.44 -1.61 -10.63
N THR A 398 -20.08 -0.33 -10.61
CA THR A 398 -20.97 0.76 -10.20
C THR A 398 -22.04 1.05 -11.24
N ASP A 399 -21.67 1.08 -12.52
CA ASP A 399 -22.58 1.28 -13.64
C ASP A 399 -22.25 0.30 -14.78
N PRO A 400 -22.61 -0.99 -14.64
CA PRO A 400 -22.30 -2.01 -15.64
C PRO A 400 -22.90 -1.68 -17.01
N PRO A 401 -22.07 -1.47 -18.05
CA PRO A 401 -22.62 -1.23 -19.38
C PRO A 401 -23.26 -2.52 -19.92
N ARG A 402 -24.30 -2.38 -20.74
CA ARG A 402 -25.11 -3.53 -21.23
C ARG A 402 -24.32 -4.57 -22.03
N TRP A 403 -23.22 -4.15 -22.65
CA TRP A 403 -22.34 -5.04 -23.40
C TRP A 403 -21.40 -5.87 -22.51
N LEU A 404 -21.20 -5.47 -21.26
CA LEU A 404 -20.30 -6.14 -20.33
C LEU A 404 -20.98 -7.39 -19.77
N ARG A 405 -20.36 -8.55 -20.02
CA ARG A 405 -20.93 -9.86 -19.67
C ARG A 405 -20.33 -10.46 -18.42
N CYS A 406 -19.13 -10.05 -18.03
CA CYS A 406 -18.46 -10.57 -16.86
C CYS A 406 -17.35 -9.62 -16.40
N VAL A 407 -17.22 -9.47 -15.08
CA VAL A 407 -15.98 -8.99 -14.46
C VAL A 407 -15.31 -10.19 -13.80
N ALA A 408 -14.03 -10.40 -14.07
CA ALA A 408 -13.23 -11.43 -13.42
C ALA A 408 -12.06 -10.79 -12.67
N ALA A 409 -11.56 -11.46 -11.64
CA ALA A 409 -10.48 -10.93 -10.84
C ALA A 409 -9.60 -12.02 -10.23
N ASN A 410 -8.27 -11.94 -10.42
CA ASN A 410 -7.29 -12.84 -9.82
C ASN A 410 -6.59 -12.16 -8.65
N TYR A 411 -6.59 -12.82 -7.49
CA TYR A 411 -6.00 -12.35 -6.23
C TYR A 411 -6.14 -10.82 -6.04
N PRO A 412 -7.35 -10.27 -6.21
CA PRO A 412 -7.50 -8.83 -6.33
C PRO A 412 -7.45 -8.13 -4.99
N ILE A 413 -7.01 -6.87 -5.03
CA ILE A 413 -7.30 -5.92 -3.97
C ILE A 413 -8.68 -5.33 -4.25
N LEU A 414 -9.68 -5.66 -3.43
CA LEU A 414 -11.09 -5.25 -3.66
C LEU A 414 -11.57 -4.12 -2.72
N SER A 415 -10.67 -3.69 -1.84
CA SER A 415 -10.80 -2.54 -0.96
C SER A 415 -9.40 -1.92 -0.87
N PRO A 416 -9.20 -0.62 -1.13
CA PRO A 416 -7.86 -0.05 -1.05
C PRO A 416 -7.27 -0.21 0.35
N LEU A 417 -5.98 -0.54 0.42
CA LEU A 417 -5.30 -0.58 1.72
C LEU A 417 -5.36 0.82 2.37
N PRO A 418 -5.55 0.93 3.70
CA PRO A 418 -5.67 2.22 4.38
C PRO A 418 -4.50 3.18 4.07
N SER A 419 -3.27 2.66 4.06
CA SER A 419 -2.06 3.44 3.75
C SER A 419 -1.97 3.94 2.31
N TRP A 420 -2.89 3.55 1.41
CA TRP A 420 -2.95 4.09 0.05
C TRP A 420 -3.74 5.40 -0.02
N GLY A 421 -4.53 5.73 1.00
CA GLY A 421 -5.29 6.98 1.04
C GLY A 421 -6.42 7.05 0.00
N LEU A 422 -6.90 5.90 -0.47
CA LEU A 422 -7.95 5.80 -1.49
C LEU A 422 -9.32 5.43 -0.92
N GLY A 423 -9.45 5.29 0.40
CA GLY A 423 -10.66 4.78 1.06
C GLY A 423 -11.91 5.62 0.82
N ALA A 424 -11.78 6.93 0.57
CA ALA A 424 -12.90 7.81 0.22
C ALA A 424 -13.19 7.86 -1.29
N THR A 425 -12.30 7.34 -2.13
CA THR A 425 -12.41 7.43 -3.59
C THR A 425 -13.39 6.41 -4.16
N ARG A 426 -13.72 6.53 -5.45
CA ARG A 426 -14.59 5.57 -6.16
C ARG A 426 -13.91 4.23 -6.44
N PHE A 427 -12.59 4.11 -6.29
CA PHE A 427 -11.81 2.90 -6.57
C PHE A 427 -11.98 1.85 -5.46
N HIS A 428 -13.22 1.48 -5.16
CA HIS A 428 -13.56 0.64 -4.02
C HIS A 428 -14.57 -0.44 -4.42
N PRO A 429 -14.12 -1.55 -5.04
CA PRO A 429 -14.97 -2.63 -5.52
C PRO A 429 -15.95 -3.19 -4.47
N ALA A 430 -15.51 -3.33 -3.22
CA ALA A 430 -16.36 -3.79 -2.12
C ALA A 430 -17.59 -2.90 -1.90
N ARG A 431 -17.49 -1.57 -2.08
CA ARG A 431 -18.66 -0.67 -2.04
C ARG A 431 -19.47 -0.73 -3.34
N ALA A 432 -18.77 -0.81 -4.48
CA ALA A 432 -19.36 -0.80 -5.81
C ALA A 432 -20.23 -2.03 -6.11
N VAL A 433 -19.92 -3.20 -5.53
CA VAL A 433 -20.60 -4.47 -5.82
C VAL A 433 -22.11 -4.42 -5.55
N SER A 434 -22.55 -3.61 -4.59
CA SER A 434 -23.97 -3.36 -4.29
C SER A 434 -24.77 -2.81 -5.49
N ARG A 435 -24.07 -2.23 -6.48
CA ARG A 435 -24.64 -1.64 -7.69
C ARG A 435 -24.44 -2.50 -8.95
N ALA A 436 -23.73 -3.63 -8.84
CA ALA A 436 -23.42 -4.50 -9.98
C ALA A 436 -24.67 -5.19 -10.58
N GLY A 437 -25.79 -5.19 -9.86
CA GLY A 437 -27.05 -5.77 -10.32
C GLY A 437 -26.89 -7.26 -10.64
N ARG A 438 -27.07 -7.64 -11.92
CA ARG A 438 -26.97 -9.03 -12.39
C ARG A 438 -25.64 -9.37 -13.06
N LEU A 439 -24.71 -8.40 -13.15
CA LEU A 439 -23.41 -8.61 -13.77
C LEU A 439 -22.69 -9.77 -13.06
N PRO A 440 -22.32 -10.85 -13.78
CA PRO A 440 -21.52 -11.93 -13.22
C PRO A 440 -20.11 -11.46 -12.82
N VAL A 441 -19.69 -11.85 -11.61
CA VAL A 441 -18.32 -11.68 -11.12
C VAL A 441 -17.68 -13.05 -10.91
N VAL A 442 -16.51 -13.29 -11.52
CA VAL A 442 -15.70 -14.50 -11.29
C VAL A 442 -14.46 -14.11 -10.48
N LEU A 443 -14.39 -14.58 -9.24
CA LEU A 443 -13.31 -14.24 -8.31
C LEU A 443 -12.39 -15.44 -8.11
N VAL A 444 -11.13 -15.30 -8.53
CA VAL A 444 -10.09 -16.32 -8.36
C VAL A 444 -9.26 -15.98 -7.13
N ARG A 445 -9.46 -16.76 -6.06
CA ARG A 445 -8.88 -16.51 -4.73
C ARG A 445 -7.69 -17.43 -4.48
N ALA A 446 -6.56 -16.84 -4.12
CA ALA A 446 -5.39 -17.57 -3.62
C ALA A 446 -5.65 -18.03 -2.17
N GLU A 447 -5.48 -19.32 -1.87
CA GLU A 447 -5.70 -19.82 -0.50
C GLU A 447 -4.61 -19.38 0.48
N ARG A 448 -3.40 -19.09 -0.02
CA ARG A 448 -2.26 -18.55 0.74
C ARG A 448 -2.01 -17.09 0.39
N GLU A 449 -3.08 -16.30 0.40
CA GLU A 449 -3.00 -14.86 0.20
C GLU A 449 -2.43 -14.15 1.43
N SER A 450 -1.80 -12.99 1.22
CA SER A 450 -1.40 -12.13 2.32
C SER A 450 -2.62 -11.67 3.12
N ALA A 451 -2.46 -11.54 4.43
CA ALA A 451 -3.59 -11.26 5.34
C ALA A 451 -4.30 -9.94 4.97
N GLU A 452 -3.53 -8.94 4.55
CA GLU A 452 -4.04 -7.64 4.14
C GLU A 452 -4.91 -7.73 2.88
N ILE A 453 -4.54 -8.53 1.87
CA ILE A 453 -5.32 -8.68 0.62
C ILE A 453 -6.54 -9.57 0.88
N ALA A 454 -6.36 -10.67 1.63
CA ALA A 454 -7.44 -11.57 2.01
C ALA A 454 -8.59 -10.83 2.72
N ALA A 455 -8.28 -9.91 3.63
CA ALA A 455 -9.27 -9.08 4.30
C ALA A 455 -10.11 -8.24 3.31
N THR A 456 -9.49 -7.70 2.26
CA THR A 456 -10.23 -6.93 1.23
C THR A 456 -11.19 -7.79 0.41
N VAL A 457 -10.81 -9.05 0.17
CA VAL A 457 -11.65 -10.04 -0.51
C VAL A 457 -12.82 -10.45 0.37
N GLU A 458 -12.58 -10.68 1.66
CA GLU A 458 -13.64 -10.99 2.63
C GLU A 458 -14.65 -9.85 2.77
N GLU A 459 -14.18 -8.58 2.78
CA GLU A 459 -15.05 -7.40 2.78
C GLU A 459 -15.97 -7.40 1.55
N PHE A 460 -15.40 -7.60 0.35
CA PHE A 460 -16.15 -7.67 -0.89
C PHE A 460 -17.18 -8.80 -0.89
N LEU A 461 -16.79 -10.01 -0.47
CA LEU A 461 -17.67 -11.17 -0.44
C LEU A 461 -18.80 -11.01 0.57
N THR A 462 -18.53 -10.37 1.71
CA THR A 462 -19.54 -10.04 2.72
C THR A 462 -20.59 -9.09 2.12
N GLU A 463 -20.15 -8.02 1.46
CA GLU A 463 -21.08 -7.07 0.85
C GLU A 463 -21.83 -7.68 -0.33
N ALA A 464 -21.15 -8.48 -1.17
CA ALA A 464 -21.77 -9.23 -2.25
C ALA A 464 -22.88 -10.17 -1.76
N GLY A 465 -22.64 -10.88 -0.65
CA GLY A 465 -23.64 -11.72 0.01
C GLY A 465 -24.81 -10.91 0.54
N ARG A 466 -24.54 -9.73 1.13
CA ARG A 466 -25.56 -8.83 1.66
C ARG A 466 -26.48 -8.27 0.56
N CYS A 467 -25.92 -7.91 -0.59
CA CYS A 467 -26.67 -7.31 -1.70
C CYS A 467 -27.19 -8.34 -2.73
N GLY A 468 -26.80 -9.61 -2.61
CA GLY A 468 -27.20 -10.68 -3.53
C GLY A 468 -26.51 -10.61 -4.90
N ALA A 469 -25.29 -10.07 -4.95
CA ALA A 469 -24.51 -9.99 -6.19
C ALA A 469 -24.15 -11.39 -6.73
N ASN A 470 -24.05 -11.50 -8.06
CA ASN A 470 -23.77 -12.75 -8.76
C ASN A 470 -22.25 -13.04 -8.76
N VAL A 471 -21.73 -13.56 -7.66
CA VAL A 471 -20.30 -13.87 -7.49
C VAL A 471 -20.06 -15.38 -7.50
N GLU A 472 -19.16 -15.82 -8.37
CA GLU A 472 -18.63 -17.18 -8.43
C GLU A 472 -17.18 -17.15 -7.94
N VAL A 473 -16.88 -17.89 -6.85
CA VAL A 473 -15.53 -17.96 -6.27
C VAL A 473 -14.84 -19.25 -6.72
N ILE A 474 -13.60 -19.11 -7.20
CA ILE A 474 -12.74 -20.22 -7.60
C ILE A 474 -11.48 -20.16 -6.75
N ASP A 475 -11.35 -21.10 -5.84
CA ASP A 475 -10.16 -21.23 -5.00
C ASP A 475 -9.00 -21.86 -5.77
N VAL A 476 -7.80 -21.35 -5.50
CA VAL A 476 -6.52 -21.83 -6.00
C VAL A 476 -5.80 -22.54 -4.86
N PRO A 477 -5.82 -23.88 -4.83
CA PRO A 477 -5.24 -24.65 -3.74
C PRO A 477 -3.76 -24.33 -3.54
N GLU A 478 -3.37 -24.00 -2.32
CA GLU A 478 -2.00 -23.64 -1.93
C GLU A 478 -1.39 -22.44 -2.69
N GLY A 479 -2.15 -21.79 -3.57
CA GLY A 479 -1.69 -20.70 -4.42
C GLY A 479 -1.43 -19.43 -3.61
N ARG A 480 -0.37 -18.72 -3.96
CA ARG A 480 -0.02 -17.40 -3.40
C ARG A 480 -0.40 -16.27 -4.36
N HIS A 481 -0.17 -15.04 -3.93
CA HIS A 481 -0.30 -13.87 -4.79
C HIS A 481 0.58 -14.02 -6.04
N GLY A 482 0.00 -14.01 -7.24
CA GLY A 482 0.74 -14.25 -8.50
C GLY A 482 1.11 -15.73 -8.75
N PHE A 483 0.30 -16.66 -8.22
CA PHE A 483 0.49 -18.12 -8.33
C PHE A 483 0.77 -18.62 -9.76
N GLU A 484 0.35 -17.91 -10.81
CA GLU A 484 0.48 -18.34 -12.21
C GLU A 484 1.93 -18.53 -12.66
N THR A 485 2.85 -17.89 -11.95
CA THR A 485 4.29 -17.93 -12.23
C THR A 485 5.12 -18.42 -11.04
N LEU A 486 4.51 -18.48 -9.86
CA LEU A 486 5.15 -18.90 -8.61
C LEU A 486 4.83 -20.35 -8.24
N ASP A 487 3.61 -20.80 -8.48
CA ASP A 487 3.07 -22.07 -7.99
C ASP A 487 2.50 -22.91 -9.14
N PRO A 488 3.33 -23.51 -10.02
CA PRO A 488 2.87 -24.28 -11.17
C PRO A 488 2.36 -25.69 -10.77
N THR A 489 1.55 -25.77 -9.71
CA THR A 489 0.94 -26.99 -9.17
C THR A 489 -0.25 -27.43 -10.03
N ASP A 490 -0.61 -28.71 -9.96
CA ASP A 490 -1.79 -29.23 -10.68
C ASP A 490 -3.09 -28.56 -10.19
N GLY A 491 -3.18 -28.27 -8.89
CA GLY A 491 -4.32 -27.54 -8.32
C GLY A 491 -4.46 -26.11 -8.86
N ALA A 492 -3.34 -25.39 -9.01
CA ALA A 492 -3.34 -24.08 -9.64
C ALA A 492 -3.73 -24.16 -11.12
N ARG A 493 -3.20 -25.13 -11.87
CA ARG A 493 -3.55 -25.35 -13.29
C ARG A 493 -5.05 -25.60 -13.45
N GLU A 494 -5.62 -26.48 -12.62
CA GLU A 494 -7.06 -26.77 -12.64
C GLU A 494 -7.88 -25.52 -12.33
N ALA A 495 -7.50 -24.75 -11.32
CA ALA A 495 -8.20 -23.51 -10.96
C ALA A 495 -8.18 -22.49 -12.11
N VAL A 496 -7.05 -22.33 -12.82
CA VAL A 496 -6.96 -21.47 -14.01
C VAL A 496 -7.86 -21.97 -15.14
N HIS A 497 -7.87 -23.28 -15.41
CA HIS A 497 -8.77 -23.85 -16.41
C HIS A 497 -10.25 -23.60 -16.07
N ARG A 498 -10.65 -23.79 -14.81
CA ARG A 498 -12.01 -23.49 -14.33
C ARG A 498 -12.34 -22.01 -14.49
N ALA A 499 -11.43 -21.11 -14.11
CA ALA A 499 -11.63 -19.68 -14.23
C ALA A 499 -11.83 -19.24 -15.69
N VAL A 500 -10.95 -19.70 -16.59
CA VAL A 500 -11.10 -19.43 -18.03
C VAL A 500 -12.44 -19.97 -18.56
N GLY A 501 -12.81 -21.21 -18.17
CA GLY A 501 -14.08 -21.81 -18.55
C GLY A 501 -15.30 -21.02 -18.05
N ALA A 502 -15.27 -20.57 -16.79
CA ALA A 502 -16.34 -19.78 -16.18
C ALA A 502 -16.55 -18.44 -16.89
N VAL A 503 -15.46 -17.70 -17.16
CA VAL A 503 -15.51 -16.43 -17.89
C VAL A 503 -16.04 -16.62 -19.31
N LEU A 504 -15.51 -17.59 -20.04
CA LEU A 504 -15.94 -17.89 -21.42
C LEU A 504 -17.41 -18.33 -21.50
N ALA A 505 -17.91 -19.05 -20.48
CA ALA A 505 -19.32 -19.43 -20.42
C ALA A 505 -20.25 -18.21 -20.36
N ARG A 506 -19.83 -17.11 -19.73
CA ARG A 506 -20.64 -15.87 -19.65
C ARG A 506 -20.66 -15.07 -20.96
N LEU A 507 -19.75 -15.38 -21.89
CA LEU A 507 -19.69 -14.76 -23.23
C LEU A 507 -20.53 -15.50 -24.28
N LYS A 508 -21.16 -16.64 -23.93
CA LYS A 508 -21.97 -17.44 -24.86
C LYS A 508 -23.45 -17.04 -24.89
N GLY A 509 -23.91 -16.21 -23.95
CA GLY A 509 -25.33 -15.89 -23.71
C GLY A 509 -25.77 -14.51 -24.13
#